data_AF-A0A2I6QIE1-F1
#
_entry.id   AF-A0A2I6QIE1-F1
#
_cell.length_a   1.000
_cell.length_b   1.000
_cell.length_c   1.000
_cell.angle_alpha   90.00
_cell.angle_beta   90.00
_cell.angle_gamma   90.00
#
_symmetry.space_group_name_H-M   'P 1'
#
loop_
_entity.id
_entity.type
_entity.pdbx_description
1 polymer ?
#
loop_
_entity_poly.entity_id
_entity_poly.type
_entity_poly.pdbx_seq_one_letter_code
_entity_poly.pdbx_strand_id
1 'polypeptide(L)'
;MNCIVRRLLPAFMLWAVFLTLAAPSQAQNASVTSTRAAITVLDSTKEQDGLLGSVRRVRTETAKIELKDGQPVEGPPQLVELTTYGIKGNRIENTSYPLKDGVVGKEEYKYDERGNITEMTVRDERGGILSREAYSYEFDKLGNWTKMVTSLVVFENGELKQEPIEVTRRTVTYYYDDTVAKLAEELKPEPKQTAPAVPEASAQISVQAVLEPVALSAPALSVQIESEPPPAFKSVSSAGKENTDNADANANGLFLAGREFLNQHKDREAIKAFKDSIKLNPDDAEAQYGLGFANFRMGRFRDAADAFKKASVLRPRMAKAHYGLGLAYQELGMDKQLIEEYRVLENLDHGLAKKLAETFPQYDFSCRVVKGCP
;
A
#
# COMPACT_ATOMS: atom_id res chain seq x y z
N MET A 1 16.81 67.54 -26.82
CA MET A 1 16.07 68.63 -27.50
C MET A 1 15.76 68.20 -28.91
N ASN A 2 14.47 68.24 -29.27
CA ASN A 2 13.89 68.31 -30.62
C ASN A 2 14.02 67.08 -31.53
N CYS A 3 13.05 66.67 -32.36
CA CYS A 3 11.61 66.88 -32.51
C CYS A 3 11.24 66.08 -33.78
N ILE A 4 10.27 65.17 -33.74
CA ILE A 4 8.94 65.31 -34.37
C ILE A 4 8.86 65.08 -35.91
N VAL A 5 8.26 63.92 -36.28
CA VAL A 5 7.09 63.73 -37.20
C VAL A 5 7.22 64.08 -38.71
N ARG A 6 6.91 63.14 -39.63
CA ARG A 6 5.58 62.98 -40.32
C ARG A 6 5.60 62.03 -41.56
N ARG A 7 4.68 61.05 -41.51
CA ARG A 7 3.83 60.40 -42.55
C ARG A 7 4.15 60.54 -44.06
N LEU A 8 4.08 59.40 -44.76
CA LEU A 8 3.30 59.21 -46.00
C LEU A 8 2.72 57.76 -46.06
N LEU A 9 1.40 57.68 -46.22
CA LEU A 9 0.55 56.55 -46.69
C LEU A 9 0.08 56.95 -48.13
N PRO A 10 -0.69 56.16 -48.93
CA PRO A 10 -1.29 54.82 -48.76
C PRO A 10 -1.18 53.89 -50.02
N ALA A 11 -1.62 52.64 -49.91
CA ALA A 11 -2.27 51.94 -51.04
C ALA A 11 -3.35 50.98 -50.52
N PHE A 12 -4.58 51.26 -50.92
CA PHE A 12 -5.83 50.53 -50.70
C PHE A 12 -5.89 49.25 -51.55
N MET A 13 -6.49 48.16 -51.04
CA MET A 13 -7.82 47.71 -51.48
C MET A 13 -8.30 46.39 -50.84
N LEU A 14 -9.51 46.50 -50.26
CA LEU A 14 -10.66 45.55 -50.26
C LEU A 14 -10.44 44.16 -49.61
N TRP A 15 -10.92 43.87 -48.39
CA TRP A 15 -12.28 43.87 -47.81
C TRP A 15 -13.27 42.88 -48.48
N ALA A 16 -13.48 41.75 -47.81
CA ALA A 16 -14.77 41.07 -47.75
C ALA A 16 -15.02 40.66 -46.29
N VAL A 17 -15.98 41.33 -45.67
CA VAL A 17 -16.52 41.07 -44.34
C VAL A 17 -17.76 40.18 -44.53
N PHE A 18 -17.84 39.08 -43.79
CA PHE A 18 -19.12 38.59 -43.30
C PHE A 18 -19.00 38.36 -41.79
N LEU A 19 -19.77 39.19 -41.09
CA LEU A 19 -20.00 39.17 -39.65
C LEU A 19 -21.03 38.07 -39.35
N THR A 20 -20.83 37.26 -38.31
CA THR A 20 -21.72 37.26 -37.12
C THR A 20 -21.34 36.17 -36.10
N LEU A 21 -21.52 36.59 -34.85
CA LEU A 21 -21.60 35.84 -33.58
C LEU A 21 -20.29 35.41 -32.90
N ALA A 22 -19.89 36.30 -31.99
CA ALA A 22 -18.96 36.08 -30.90
C ALA A 22 -19.45 35.00 -29.94
N ALA A 23 -18.52 34.14 -29.52
CA ALA A 23 -18.45 33.68 -28.14
C ALA A 23 -16.95 33.47 -27.81
N PRO A 24 -16.49 33.89 -26.62
CA PRO A 24 -15.13 33.66 -26.18
C PRO A 24 -14.94 32.15 -26.02
N SER A 25 -13.84 31.58 -26.51
CA SER A 25 -13.42 30.26 -26.05
C SER A 25 -13.01 30.42 -24.59
N GLN A 26 -14.00 30.35 -23.70
CA GLN A 26 -13.81 30.21 -22.28
C GLN A 26 -12.81 29.07 -22.07
N ALA A 27 -11.70 29.41 -21.42
CA ALA A 27 -11.07 28.50 -20.49
C ALA A 27 -12.20 27.82 -19.71
N GLN A 28 -12.44 26.54 -19.99
CA GLN A 28 -13.29 25.74 -19.14
C GLN A 28 -12.51 25.53 -17.85
N ASN A 29 -12.66 26.51 -16.96
CA ASN A 29 -12.79 26.29 -15.53
C ASN A 29 -13.90 25.25 -15.33
N ALA A 30 -13.56 23.98 -15.51
CA ALA A 30 -14.28 22.91 -14.85
C ALA A 30 -13.82 22.96 -13.40
N SER A 31 -14.48 23.84 -12.63
CA SER A 31 -14.73 23.65 -11.21
C SER A 31 -15.37 22.27 -11.03
N VAL A 32 -14.54 21.22 -11.05
CA VAL A 32 -14.96 19.90 -10.61
C VAL A 32 -14.86 19.92 -9.10
N THR A 33 -15.89 20.45 -8.46
CA THR A 33 -16.24 20.08 -7.10
C THR A 33 -16.74 18.64 -7.16
N SER A 34 -15.79 17.71 -7.30
CA SER A 34 -16.03 16.30 -7.02
C SER A 34 -15.18 15.98 -5.80
N THR A 35 -15.81 16.09 -4.63
CA THR A 35 -15.50 15.25 -3.48
C THR A 35 -15.74 13.80 -3.88
N ARG A 36 -14.84 13.26 -4.71
CA ARG A 36 -14.88 11.84 -5.05
C ARG A 36 -14.36 11.11 -3.83
N ALA A 37 -15.26 10.40 -3.16
CA ALA A 37 -14.89 9.47 -2.11
C ALA A 37 -13.82 8.51 -2.65
N ALA A 38 -12.74 8.41 -1.86
CA ALA A 38 -11.80 7.30 -1.71
C ALA A 38 -11.73 6.22 -2.81
N ILE A 39 -10.50 5.93 -3.26
CA ILE A 39 -10.19 4.63 -3.86
C ILE A 39 -10.29 3.59 -2.74
N THR A 40 -11.37 2.82 -2.71
CA THR A 40 -11.57 1.75 -1.73
C THR A 40 -10.78 0.51 -2.16
N VAL A 41 -9.53 0.40 -1.72
CA VAL A 41 -8.74 -0.86 -1.81
C VAL A 41 -9.06 -1.70 -0.58
N LEU A 42 -9.90 -2.72 -0.75
CA LEU A 42 -10.34 -3.65 0.32
C LEU A 42 -9.50 -4.92 0.40
N ASP A 43 -8.51 -5.07 -0.48
CA ASP A 43 -7.81 -6.34 -0.72
C ASP A 43 -6.56 -6.47 0.18
N SER A 44 -6.62 -5.96 1.41
CA SER A 44 -5.58 -6.13 2.41
C SER A 44 -6.15 -6.69 3.71
N THR A 45 -5.30 -7.37 4.47
CA THR A 45 -5.61 -7.74 5.85
C THR A 45 -4.99 -6.75 6.82
N LYS A 46 -5.52 -6.71 8.04
CA LYS A 46 -4.96 -5.90 9.13
C LYS A 46 -3.46 -6.18 9.34
N GLU A 47 -3.01 -7.43 9.23
CA GLU A 47 -1.59 -7.79 9.36
C GLU A 47 -0.73 -7.21 8.24
N GLN A 48 -1.22 -7.23 7.00
CA GLN A 48 -0.52 -6.61 5.86
C GLN A 48 -0.45 -5.08 6.01
N ASP A 49 -1.43 -4.49 6.69
CA ASP A 49 -1.46 -3.07 7.05
C ASP A 49 -0.65 -2.75 8.32
N GLY A 50 0.10 -3.73 8.84
CA GLY A 50 0.97 -3.58 10.01
C GLY A 50 0.23 -3.56 11.34
N LEU A 51 -1.01 -4.07 11.39
CA LEU A 51 -1.86 -4.07 12.56
C LEU A 51 -1.84 -5.40 13.32
N LEU A 52 -1.69 -5.30 14.64
CA LEU A 52 -1.63 -6.40 15.59
C LEU A 52 -2.92 -6.53 16.39
N GLY A 53 -3.27 -7.76 16.78
CA GLY A 53 -4.49 -8.04 17.56
C GLY A 53 -5.78 -8.00 16.75
N SER A 54 -6.92 -8.16 17.40
CA SER A 54 -8.24 -8.27 16.75
C SER A 54 -8.81 -6.91 16.36
N VAL A 55 -8.13 -6.18 15.48
CA VAL A 55 -8.54 -4.84 15.05
C VAL A 55 -9.86 -4.89 14.30
N ARG A 56 -10.79 -4.02 14.70
CA ARG A 56 -12.09 -3.78 14.06
C ARG A 56 -12.06 -2.53 13.18
N ARG A 57 -11.43 -1.45 13.63
CA ARG A 57 -11.49 -0.17 12.93
C ARG A 57 -10.27 0.67 13.24
N VAL A 58 -9.78 1.39 12.23
CA VAL A 58 -8.73 2.40 12.36
C VAL A 58 -9.28 3.71 11.81
N ARG A 59 -9.35 4.73 12.66
CA ARG A 59 -9.64 6.11 12.27
C ARG A 59 -8.33 6.89 12.29
N THR A 60 -7.95 7.44 11.15
CA THR A 60 -6.72 8.21 10.98
C THR A 60 -7.05 9.67 10.78
N GLU A 61 -6.53 10.53 11.65
CA GLU A 61 -6.69 11.98 11.61
C GLU A 61 -5.31 12.64 11.58
N THR A 62 -5.18 13.75 10.87
CA THR A 62 -3.94 14.52 10.86
C THR A 62 -4.18 15.98 11.21
N ALA A 63 -3.23 16.60 11.90
CA ALA A 63 -3.25 18.00 12.27
C ALA A 63 -1.91 18.64 11.88
N LYS A 64 -1.97 19.75 11.13
CA LYS A 64 -0.78 20.58 10.89
C LYS A 64 -0.33 21.22 12.19
N ILE A 65 0.97 21.35 12.38
CA ILE A 65 1.55 22.08 13.50
C ILE A 65 1.72 23.54 13.09
N GLU A 66 1.12 24.43 13.87
CA GLU A 66 1.22 25.88 13.69
C GLU A 66 2.08 26.47 14.80
N LEU A 67 2.92 27.47 14.48
CA LEU A 67 3.63 28.23 15.48
C LEU A 67 2.71 29.30 16.07
N LYS A 68 2.34 29.15 17.34
CA LYS A 68 1.63 30.17 18.13
C LYS A 68 2.55 30.65 19.24
N ASP A 69 2.88 31.94 19.24
CA ASP A 69 3.80 32.57 20.20
C ASP A 69 5.17 31.87 20.27
N GLY A 70 5.66 31.37 19.13
CA GLY A 70 6.94 30.65 19.02
C GLY A 70 6.91 29.21 19.55
N GLN A 71 5.74 28.71 19.97
CA GLN A 71 5.55 27.33 20.39
C GLN A 71 4.79 26.55 19.31
N PRO A 72 5.20 25.31 19.00
CA PRO A 72 4.46 24.44 18.10
C PRO A 72 3.15 24.00 18.77
N VAL A 73 2.03 24.32 18.13
CA VAL A 73 0.68 23.96 18.59
C VAL A 73 -0.02 23.15 17.50
N GLU A 74 -0.61 22.01 17.89
CA GLU A 74 -1.43 21.20 16.98
C GLU A 74 -2.67 22.00 16.54
N GLY A 75 -2.84 22.13 15.23
CA GLY A 75 -4.05 22.68 14.61
C GLY A 75 -5.25 21.74 14.75
N PRO A 76 -6.41 22.12 14.20
CA PRO A 76 -7.59 21.26 14.21
C PRO A 76 -7.35 19.97 13.42
N PRO A 77 -7.68 18.78 13.97
CA PRO A 77 -7.49 17.52 13.28
C PRO A 77 -8.47 17.37 12.11
N GLN A 78 -8.00 16.76 11.04
CA GLN A 78 -8.75 16.44 9.83
C GLN A 78 -8.76 14.93 9.63
N LEU A 79 -9.93 14.35 9.39
CA LEU A 79 -10.07 12.94 9.06
C LEU A 79 -9.49 12.68 7.67
N VAL A 80 -8.49 11.81 7.59
CA VAL A 80 -7.80 11.46 6.34
C VAL A 80 -8.07 10.03 5.91
N GLU A 81 -8.38 9.13 6.84
CA GLU A 81 -8.73 7.75 6.51
C GLU A 81 -9.61 7.11 7.58
N LEU A 82 -10.55 6.28 7.14
CA LEU A 82 -11.35 5.41 7.98
C LEU A 82 -11.39 4.01 7.38
N THR A 83 -10.78 3.05 8.07
CA THR A 83 -10.70 1.66 7.63
C THR A 83 -11.40 0.75 8.63
N THR A 84 -12.29 -0.11 8.16
CA THR A 84 -12.96 -1.15 8.96
C THR A 84 -12.47 -2.53 8.52
N TYR A 85 -12.18 -3.40 9.48
CA TYR A 85 -11.74 -4.78 9.29
C TYR A 85 -12.77 -5.74 9.85
N GLY A 86 -12.90 -6.90 9.21
CA GLY A 86 -13.72 -8.01 9.69
C GLY A 86 -13.04 -8.79 10.79
N ILE A 87 -13.81 -9.66 11.43
CA ILE A 87 -13.32 -10.54 12.51
C ILE A 87 -12.15 -11.42 12.03
N LYS A 88 -12.14 -11.80 10.75
CA LYS A 88 -11.05 -12.57 10.12
C LYS A 88 -9.84 -11.71 9.72
N GLY A 89 -9.86 -10.40 9.99
CA GLY A 89 -8.79 -9.46 9.69
C GLY A 89 -8.81 -8.89 8.28
N ASN A 90 -9.69 -9.36 7.38
CA ASN A 90 -9.85 -8.78 6.05
C ASN A 90 -10.44 -7.36 6.15
N ARG A 91 -9.95 -6.43 5.34
CA ARG A 91 -10.52 -5.09 5.25
C ARG A 91 -11.91 -5.17 4.61
N ILE A 92 -12.90 -4.60 5.29
CA ILE A 92 -14.31 -4.56 4.84
C ILE A 92 -14.62 -3.24 4.17
N GLU A 93 -14.08 -2.15 4.70
CA GLU A 93 -14.37 -0.80 4.24
C GLU A 93 -13.12 0.06 4.33
N ASN A 94 -12.88 0.90 3.34
CA ASN A 94 -11.89 1.96 3.45
C ASN A 94 -12.37 3.24 2.78
N THR A 95 -12.35 4.33 3.53
CA THR A 95 -12.63 5.67 3.03
C THR A 95 -11.44 6.59 3.31
N SER A 96 -10.74 6.98 2.25
CA SER A 96 -9.66 7.96 2.25
C SER A 96 -10.16 9.35 1.83
N TYR A 97 -9.65 10.38 2.50
CA TYR A 97 -9.93 11.79 2.26
C TYR A 97 -8.61 12.47 1.89
N PRO A 98 -8.23 12.50 0.60
CA PRO A 98 -6.90 12.96 0.19
C PRO A 98 -6.71 14.44 0.50
N LEU A 99 -5.57 14.78 1.10
CA LEU A 99 -5.11 16.15 1.30
C LEU A 99 -4.37 16.63 0.05
N LYS A 100 -4.50 17.93 -0.30
CA LYS A 100 -4.16 18.46 -1.63
C LYS A 100 -2.69 18.77 -1.90
N ASP A 101 -1.79 18.55 -0.94
CA ASP A 101 -0.45 19.14 -1.00
C ASP A 101 0.64 18.07 -0.80
N GLY A 102 1.26 17.60 -1.89
CA GLY A 102 2.41 16.71 -1.85
C GLY A 102 3.54 17.22 -2.75
N VAL A 103 4.79 17.13 -2.28
CA VAL A 103 5.97 17.49 -3.07
C VAL A 103 6.23 16.37 -4.08
N VAL A 104 6.20 16.68 -5.37
CA VAL A 104 6.43 15.70 -6.44
C VAL A 104 7.93 15.51 -6.67
N GLY A 105 8.41 14.28 -6.52
CA GLY A 105 9.81 13.92 -6.78
C GLY A 105 10.05 12.42 -6.59
N LYS A 106 11.31 11.98 -6.70
CA LYS A 106 11.69 10.59 -6.41
C LYS A 106 11.84 10.42 -4.89
N GLU A 107 11.04 9.54 -4.31
CA GLU A 107 11.00 9.27 -2.87
C GLU A 107 11.98 8.14 -2.49
N GLU A 108 12.75 8.36 -1.42
CA GLU A 108 13.66 7.40 -0.81
C GLU A 108 13.29 7.24 0.67
N TYR A 109 13.10 6.01 1.13
CA TYR A 109 12.65 5.72 2.50
C TYR A 109 13.71 4.97 3.30
N LYS A 110 13.77 5.26 4.60
CA LYS A 110 14.43 4.43 5.62
C LYS A 110 13.39 3.88 6.57
N TYR A 111 13.67 2.70 7.13
CA TYR A 111 12.75 1.99 8.01
C TYR A 111 13.43 1.60 9.32
N ASP A 112 12.66 1.56 10.40
CA ASP A 112 13.09 0.94 11.66
C ASP A 112 12.98 -0.60 11.60
N GLU A 113 13.40 -1.27 12.67
CA GLU A 113 13.32 -2.74 12.80
C GLU A 113 11.88 -3.28 12.83
N ARG A 114 10.90 -2.42 13.10
CA ARG A 114 9.47 -2.75 13.10
C ARG A 114 8.82 -2.51 11.73
N GLY A 115 9.57 -1.97 10.77
CA GLY A 115 9.10 -1.65 9.42
C GLY A 115 8.39 -0.29 9.30
N ASN A 116 8.45 0.57 10.32
CA ASN A 116 7.93 1.94 10.22
C ASN A 116 8.91 2.84 9.47
N ILE A 117 8.41 3.79 8.69
CA ILE A 117 9.24 4.76 7.97
C ILE A 117 9.89 5.68 8.99
N THR A 118 11.21 5.77 9.04
CA THR A 118 11.93 6.70 9.94
C THR A 118 12.38 7.97 9.25
N GLU A 119 12.59 7.90 7.93
CA GLU A 119 13.02 9.03 7.12
C GLU A 119 12.45 8.89 5.71
N MET A 120 12.01 10.01 5.13
CA MET A 120 11.67 10.13 3.71
C MET A 120 12.51 11.26 3.12
N THR A 121 13.21 10.98 2.03
CA THR A 121 13.92 11.99 1.24
C THR A 121 13.28 12.08 -0.13
N VAL A 122 12.84 13.27 -0.52
CA VAL A 122 12.35 13.55 -1.86
C VAL A 122 13.47 14.19 -2.65
N ARG A 123 13.80 13.64 -3.82
CA ARG A 123 14.83 14.16 -4.73
C ARG A 123 14.24 14.65 -6.04
N ASP A 124 14.89 15.65 -6.63
CA ASP A 124 14.62 16.06 -8.00
C ASP A 124 15.21 15.05 -9.03
N GLU A 125 14.93 15.28 -10.30
CA GLU A 125 15.43 14.44 -11.40
C GLU A 125 16.96 14.43 -11.53
N ARG A 126 17.65 15.41 -10.93
CA ARG A 126 19.12 15.56 -10.93
C ARG A 126 19.76 15.00 -9.67
N GLY A 127 18.99 14.43 -8.75
CA GLY A 127 19.45 13.87 -7.48
C GLY A 127 19.59 14.87 -6.32
N GLY A 128 19.24 16.14 -6.53
CA GLY A 128 19.20 17.16 -5.50
C GLY A 128 18.08 16.88 -4.49
N ILE A 129 18.30 17.19 -3.20
CA ILE A 129 17.30 16.97 -2.14
C ILE A 129 16.29 18.12 -2.17
N LEU A 130 15.01 17.79 -2.40
CA LEU A 130 13.88 18.71 -2.36
C LEU A 130 13.26 18.82 -0.97
N SER A 131 13.12 17.68 -0.29
CA SER A 131 12.60 17.61 1.08
C SER A 131 13.25 16.43 1.80
N ARG A 132 13.40 16.57 3.12
CA ARG A 132 13.73 15.45 3.99
C ARG A 132 12.89 15.53 5.25
N GLU A 133 12.16 14.45 5.51
CA GLU A 133 11.27 14.31 6.65
C GLU A 133 11.78 13.20 7.55
N ALA A 134 11.61 13.38 8.86
CA ALA A 134 11.85 12.39 9.89
C ALA A 134 10.54 12.08 10.60
N TYR A 135 10.31 10.81 10.93
CA TYR A 135 9.09 10.36 11.57
C TYR A 135 9.39 9.71 12.92
N SER A 136 8.56 10.00 13.90
CA SER A 136 8.58 9.36 15.22
C SER A 136 7.19 8.83 15.57
N TYR A 137 7.14 7.76 16.35
CA TYR A 137 5.92 7.01 16.61
C TYR A 137 5.70 6.77 18.10
N GLU A 138 4.44 6.83 18.53
CA GLU A 138 3.96 6.27 19.79
C GLU A 138 3.06 5.06 19.49
N PHE A 139 3.10 4.05 20.35
CA PHE A 139 2.40 2.77 20.16
C PHE A 139 1.48 2.48 21.33
N ASP A 140 0.40 1.74 21.07
CA ASP A 140 -0.41 1.14 22.12
C ASP A 140 0.23 -0.13 22.70
N LYS A 141 -0.41 -0.71 23.72
CA LYS A 141 0.06 -1.92 24.40
C LYS A 141 0.15 -3.15 23.48
N LEU A 142 -0.58 -3.17 22.37
CA LEU A 142 -0.55 -4.25 21.38
C LEU A 142 0.54 -4.04 20.33
N GLY A 143 1.21 -2.89 20.34
CA GLY A 143 2.29 -2.56 19.41
C GLY A 143 1.81 -1.89 18.13
N ASN A 144 0.54 -1.44 18.07
CA ASN A 144 0.04 -0.64 16.96
C ASN A 144 0.38 0.82 17.17
N TRP A 145 0.90 1.50 16.16
CA TRP A 145 1.18 2.93 16.30
C TRP A 145 -0.13 3.73 16.37
N THR A 146 -0.20 4.67 17.30
CA THR A 146 -1.38 5.50 17.58
C THR A 146 -1.11 6.99 17.36
N LYS A 147 0.16 7.39 17.31
CA LYS A 147 0.56 8.74 16.95
C LYS A 147 1.86 8.69 16.15
N MET A 148 1.92 9.50 15.09
CA MET A 148 3.10 9.74 14.28
C MET A 148 3.33 11.24 14.21
N VAL A 149 4.56 11.68 14.46
CA VAL A 149 4.96 13.08 14.28
C VAL A 149 5.88 13.15 13.08
N THR A 150 5.47 13.92 12.07
CA THR A 150 6.28 14.24 10.90
C THR A 150 7.04 15.53 11.16
N SER A 151 8.37 15.46 11.02
CA SER A 151 9.26 16.61 11.24
C SER A 151 10.06 16.90 9.98
N LEU A 152 10.10 18.17 9.58
CA LEU A 152 11.00 18.62 8.52
C LEU A 152 12.42 18.65 9.06
N VAL A 153 13.37 18.08 8.30
CA VAL A 153 14.78 18.11 8.66
C VAL A 153 15.43 19.34 8.02
N VAL A 154 15.67 20.37 8.83
CA VAL A 154 16.28 21.64 8.41
C VAL A 154 17.76 21.68 8.80
N PHE A 155 18.58 22.34 7.98
CA PHE A 155 19.99 22.59 8.31
C PHE A 155 20.14 24.05 8.71
N GLU A 156 20.41 24.31 9.98
CA GLU A 156 20.53 25.66 10.53
C GLU A 156 21.76 25.75 11.43
N ASN A 157 22.58 26.78 11.25
CA ASN A 157 23.79 27.03 12.05
C ASN A 157 24.80 25.87 12.09
N GLY A 158 24.90 25.08 11.02
CA GLY A 158 25.82 23.95 10.94
C GLY A 158 25.27 22.64 11.52
N GLU A 159 24.05 22.65 12.04
CA GLU A 159 23.41 21.49 12.66
C GLU A 159 22.12 21.10 11.92
N LEU A 160 21.80 19.80 11.96
CA LEU A 160 20.53 19.29 11.48
C LEU A 160 19.51 19.36 12.62
N LYS A 161 18.47 20.17 12.43
CA LYS A 161 17.33 20.27 13.36
C LYS A 161 16.11 19.59 12.77
N GLN A 162 15.25 19.09 13.64
CA GLN A 162 13.95 18.53 13.26
C GLN A 162 12.86 19.46 13.79
N GLU A 163 12.04 19.96 12.88
CA GLU A 163 10.91 20.84 13.20
C GLU A 163 9.60 20.09 12.93
N PRO A 164 8.80 19.80 13.97
CA PRO A 164 7.51 19.16 13.79
C PRO A 164 6.59 20.01 12.91
N ILE A 165 6.07 19.42 11.83
CA ILE A 165 5.17 20.10 10.88
C ILE A 165 3.77 19.48 10.86
N GLU A 166 3.64 18.22 11.27
CA GLU A 166 2.36 17.50 11.24
C GLU A 166 2.31 16.41 12.31
N VAL A 167 1.13 16.19 12.88
CA VAL A 167 0.82 15.05 13.76
C VAL A 167 -0.31 14.24 13.16
N THR A 168 -0.05 12.97 12.86
CA THR A 168 -1.07 11.99 12.49
C THR A 168 -1.41 11.11 13.69
N ARG A 169 -2.69 10.93 13.99
CA ARG A 169 -3.19 10.10 15.09
C ARG A 169 -4.08 8.99 14.53
N ARG A 170 -3.91 7.78 15.07
CA ARG A 170 -4.75 6.63 14.81
C ARG A 170 -5.52 6.26 16.06
N THR A 171 -6.84 6.26 15.95
CA THR A 171 -7.71 5.61 16.93
C THR A 171 -7.97 4.19 16.44
N VAL A 172 -7.31 3.21 17.08
CA VAL A 172 -7.46 1.78 16.79
C VAL A 172 -8.51 1.19 17.73
N THR A 173 -9.58 0.64 17.15
CA THR A 173 -10.64 -0.05 17.89
C THR A 173 -10.55 -1.54 17.63
N TYR A 174 -10.70 -2.34 18.68
CA TYR A 174 -10.58 -3.79 18.65
C TYR A 174 -11.95 -4.48 18.81
N TYR A 175 -12.09 -5.68 18.24
CA TYR A 175 -13.08 -6.64 18.68
C TYR A 175 -12.74 -7.11 20.09
N TYR A 176 -13.77 -7.36 20.90
CA TYR A 176 -13.57 -7.88 22.24
C TYR A 176 -13.26 -9.38 22.17
N ASP A 177 -12.06 -9.75 22.61
CA ASP A 177 -11.58 -11.13 22.74
C ASP A 177 -10.81 -11.29 24.06
N ASP A 178 -10.27 -12.48 24.33
CA ASP A 178 -9.53 -12.75 25.57
C ASP A 178 -8.29 -11.86 25.74
N THR A 179 -7.67 -11.41 24.64
CA THR A 179 -6.51 -10.51 24.69
C THR A 179 -6.94 -9.13 25.14
N VAL A 180 -8.00 -8.60 24.54
CA VAL A 180 -8.61 -7.31 24.92
C VAL A 180 -9.20 -7.38 26.33
N ALA A 181 -9.81 -8.50 26.71
CA ALA A 181 -10.33 -8.72 28.07
C ALA A 181 -9.20 -8.66 29.11
N LYS A 182 -8.06 -9.31 28.86
CA LYS A 182 -6.87 -9.24 29.73
C LYS A 182 -6.32 -7.82 29.81
N LEU A 183 -6.17 -7.15 28.67
CA LEU A 183 -5.74 -5.74 28.63
C LEU A 183 -6.69 -4.83 29.41
N ALA A 184 -8.00 -5.05 29.29
CA ALA A 184 -9.01 -4.30 30.02
C ALA A 184 -8.92 -4.54 31.53
N GLU A 185 -8.61 -5.77 31.96
CA GLU A 185 -8.38 -6.10 33.37
C GLU A 185 -7.15 -5.40 33.94
N GLU A 186 -6.03 -5.37 33.18
CA GLU A 186 -4.82 -4.64 33.55
C GLU A 186 -5.01 -3.12 33.59
N LEU A 187 -5.99 -2.61 32.82
CA LEU A 187 -6.33 -1.19 32.76
C LEU A 187 -7.38 -0.80 33.81
N LYS A 188 -7.95 -1.76 34.55
CA LYS A 188 -8.78 -1.42 35.70
C LYS A 188 -7.91 -0.66 36.69
N PRO A 189 -8.31 0.56 37.10
CA PRO A 189 -7.62 1.22 38.20
C PRO A 189 -7.67 0.28 39.40
N GLU A 190 -6.53 0.08 40.07
CA GLU A 190 -6.48 -0.71 41.29
C GLU A 190 -7.63 -0.27 42.21
N PRO A 191 -8.37 -1.21 42.81
CA PRO A 191 -9.40 -0.84 43.76
C PRO A 191 -8.70 -0.04 44.86
N LYS A 192 -8.99 1.27 44.93
CA LYS A 192 -8.60 2.09 46.08
C LYS A 192 -9.07 1.32 47.31
N GLN A 193 -8.14 0.94 48.18
CA GLN A 193 -8.45 0.32 49.47
C GLN A 193 -9.49 1.20 50.17
N THR A 194 -10.74 0.76 50.16
CA THR A 194 -11.83 1.45 50.80
C THR A 194 -11.79 1.11 52.28
N ALA A 195 -11.56 2.14 53.10
CA ALA A 195 -11.81 2.12 54.53
C ALA A 195 -13.24 1.62 54.83
N PRO A 196 -13.49 1.01 56.01
CA PRO A 196 -14.69 0.23 56.25
C PRO A 196 -15.99 1.05 56.18
N ALA A 197 -17.01 0.41 55.59
CA ALA A 197 -18.32 0.97 55.29
C ALA A 197 -19.18 1.26 56.53
N VAL A 198 -19.92 2.36 56.48
CA VAL A 198 -21.11 2.64 57.32
C VAL A 198 -22.36 2.29 56.47
N PRO A 199 -23.40 1.63 57.02
CA PRO A 199 -24.39 0.91 56.21
C PRO A 199 -25.59 1.75 55.74
N GLU A 200 -26.03 1.36 54.54
CA GLU A 200 -27.38 1.25 53.97
C GLU A 200 -28.34 2.46 53.89
N ALA A 201 -28.83 2.68 52.66
CA ALA A 201 -30.26 2.80 52.40
C ALA A 201 -30.62 2.29 50.99
N SER A 202 -31.54 1.33 51.01
CA SER A 202 -32.23 0.60 49.94
C SER A 202 -32.94 1.44 48.87
N ALA A 203 -33.00 0.90 47.64
CA ALA A 203 -34.22 0.87 46.84
C ALA A 203 -34.10 -0.15 45.68
N GLN A 204 -34.92 -1.20 45.73
CA GLN A 204 -35.20 -2.12 44.63
C GLN A 204 -36.13 -1.45 43.62
N ILE A 205 -35.88 -1.64 42.31
CA ILE A 205 -36.96 -1.68 41.30
C ILE A 205 -36.61 -2.79 40.29
N SER A 206 -37.52 -3.76 40.20
CA SER A 206 -37.61 -4.79 39.18
C SER A 206 -38.47 -4.30 38.02
N VAL A 207 -38.08 -4.61 36.77
CA VAL A 207 -39.02 -4.82 35.67
C VAL A 207 -38.47 -5.91 34.75
N GLN A 208 -39.19 -7.03 34.66
CA GLN A 208 -39.09 -8.01 33.59
C GLN A 208 -40.00 -7.58 32.43
N ALA A 209 -39.52 -7.73 31.19
CA ALA A 209 -40.36 -8.12 30.06
C ALA A 209 -39.51 -8.75 28.95
N VAL A 210 -40.04 -9.85 28.43
CA VAL A 210 -39.50 -10.82 27.46
C VAL A 210 -39.83 -10.37 26.03
N LEU A 211 -39.00 -10.74 25.03
CA LEU A 211 -39.41 -11.43 23.78
C LEU A 211 -38.21 -11.66 22.80
N GLU A 212 -37.84 -12.95 22.72
CA GLU A 212 -37.32 -13.84 21.66
C GLU A 212 -36.20 -13.48 20.63
N PRO A 213 -35.34 -14.46 20.26
CA PRO A 213 -34.27 -14.32 19.27
C PRO A 213 -34.68 -14.76 17.85
N VAL A 214 -34.26 -14.02 16.82
CA VAL A 214 -34.28 -14.49 15.43
C VAL A 214 -32.95 -15.17 15.12
N ALA A 215 -33.00 -16.49 14.90
CA ALA A 215 -31.91 -17.27 14.34
C ALA A 215 -31.88 -17.12 12.82
N LEU A 216 -30.73 -16.80 12.24
CA LEU A 216 -30.45 -16.97 10.82
C LEU A 216 -29.27 -17.92 10.66
N SER A 217 -29.55 -19.17 10.28
CA SER A 217 -28.53 -20.09 9.77
C SER A 217 -28.34 -19.83 8.27
N ALA A 218 -27.10 -19.64 7.83
CA ALA A 218 -26.71 -19.81 6.43
C ALA A 218 -25.55 -20.82 6.37
N PRO A 219 -25.55 -21.79 5.44
CA PRO A 219 -24.45 -22.72 5.31
C PRO A 219 -23.28 -22.03 4.60
N ALA A 220 -22.09 -22.06 5.20
CA ALA A 220 -20.86 -21.71 4.52
C ALA A 220 -20.34 -22.94 3.78
N LEU A 221 -20.55 -23.01 2.46
CA LEU A 221 -19.74 -23.87 1.61
C LEU A 221 -18.49 -23.07 1.21
N SER A 222 -17.37 -23.33 1.88
CA SER A 222 -16.05 -22.80 1.48
C SER A 222 -15.35 -23.90 0.70
N VAL A 223 -15.38 -23.85 -0.63
CA VAL A 223 -14.52 -24.72 -1.45
C VAL A 223 -13.14 -24.07 -1.44
N GLN A 224 -12.21 -24.61 -0.66
CA GLN A 224 -10.80 -24.25 -0.74
C GLN A 224 -10.23 -24.91 -2.00
N ILE A 225 -10.07 -24.12 -3.07
CA ILE A 225 -9.30 -24.55 -4.24
C ILE A 225 -7.84 -24.24 -3.91
N GLU A 226 -7.08 -25.25 -3.54
CA GLU A 226 -5.65 -25.12 -3.23
C GLU A 226 -4.90 -24.89 -4.55
N SER A 227 -4.45 -23.65 -4.78
CA SER A 227 -3.73 -23.29 -6.00
C SER A 227 -2.29 -23.82 -5.93
N GLU A 228 -1.86 -24.57 -6.97
CA GLU A 228 -0.47 -25.04 -7.01
C GLU A 228 0.50 -23.85 -7.12
N PRO A 229 1.63 -23.87 -6.38
CA PRO A 229 2.59 -22.77 -6.44
C PRO A 229 3.20 -22.63 -7.85
N PRO A 230 3.76 -21.44 -8.19
CA PRO A 230 4.32 -21.18 -9.50
C PRO A 230 5.42 -22.19 -9.91
N PRO A 231 5.76 -22.34 -11.20
CA PRO A 231 6.77 -23.30 -11.62
C PRO A 231 8.13 -23.08 -10.93
N ALA A 232 8.61 -24.06 -10.15
CA ALA A 232 9.91 -23.96 -9.51
C ALA A 232 11.05 -23.82 -10.54
N PHE A 233 12.24 -23.39 -10.09
CA PHE A 233 13.41 -23.30 -10.94
C PHE A 233 13.75 -24.68 -11.54
N LYS A 234 13.90 -24.75 -12.86
CA LYS A 234 14.43 -25.95 -13.52
C LYS A 234 15.92 -26.12 -13.15
N SER A 235 16.37 -27.36 -13.00
CA SER A 235 17.78 -27.66 -12.80
C SER A 235 18.58 -27.21 -14.03
N VAL A 236 19.42 -26.19 -13.85
CA VAL A 236 20.39 -25.80 -14.88
C VAL A 236 21.73 -26.40 -14.46
N SER A 237 22.23 -27.35 -15.26
CA SER A 237 23.64 -27.75 -15.22
C SER A 237 24.49 -26.56 -15.62
N SER A 238 25.41 -26.15 -14.75
CA SER A 238 26.31 -25.01 -14.94
C SER A 238 27.08 -25.12 -16.26
N ALA A 239 26.75 -24.27 -17.22
CA ALA A 239 27.60 -24.02 -18.38
C ALA A 239 27.41 -22.57 -18.83
N GLY A 240 28.47 -21.79 -18.65
CA GLY A 240 28.53 -20.37 -18.96
C GLY A 240 29.67 -19.73 -18.20
N LYS A 241 30.91 -20.12 -18.54
CA LYS A 241 32.09 -19.35 -18.12
C LYS A 241 32.08 -18.06 -18.93
N GLU A 242 31.69 -16.96 -18.32
CA GLU A 242 32.09 -15.65 -18.78
C GLU A 242 32.67 -14.85 -17.62
N ASN A 243 33.68 -14.09 -17.99
CA ASN A 243 34.64 -13.41 -17.16
C ASN A 243 33.93 -12.23 -16.48
N THR A 244 33.65 -12.31 -15.18
CA THR A 244 32.90 -11.26 -14.48
C THR A 244 33.65 -10.68 -13.30
N ASP A 245 33.44 -9.38 -13.11
CA ASP A 245 33.88 -8.63 -11.94
C ASP A 245 33.39 -9.32 -10.65
N ASN A 246 34.17 -9.21 -9.57
CA ASN A 246 33.91 -9.90 -8.30
C ASN A 246 32.46 -9.74 -7.76
N ALA A 247 31.75 -8.68 -8.14
CA ALA A 247 30.36 -8.43 -7.75
C ALA A 247 29.36 -9.40 -8.41
N ASP A 248 29.53 -9.74 -9.68
CA ASP A 248 28.63 -10.64 -10.42
C ASP A 248 28.80 -12.10 -9.98
N ALA A 249 30.04 -12.50 -9.68
CA ALA A 249 30.33 -13.81 -9.10
C ALA A 249 29.67 -13.97 -7.72
N ASN A 250 29.63 -12.90 -6.91
CA ASN A 250 28.99 -12.88 -5.60
C ASN A 250 27.45 -12.82 -5.69
N ALA A 251 26.90 -12.07 -6.65
CA ALA A 251 25.46 -12.03 -6.95
C ALA A 251 24.94 -13.42 -7.34
N ASN A 252 25.62 -14.08 -8.29
CA ASN A 252 25.24 -15.42 -8.73
C ASN A 252 25.33 -16.46 -7.59
N GLY A 253 26.32 -16.34 -6.71
CA GLY A 253 26.42 -17.18 -5.50
C GLY A 253 25.20 -17.05 -4.57
N LEU A 254 24.75 -15.81 -4.34
CA LEU A 254 23.55 -15.52 -3.53
C LEU A 254 22.26 -15.99 -4.21
N PHE A 255 22.15 -15.84 -5.52
CA PHE A 255 21.03 -16.39 -6.29
C PHE A 255 20.95 -17.93 -6.16
N LEU A 256 22.08 -18.62 -6.33
CA LEU A 256 22.16 -20.08 -6.20
C LEU A 256 21.83 -20.53 -4.77
N ALA A 257 22.28 -19.78 -3.76
CA ALA A 257 21.92 -20.03 -2.35
C ALA A 257 20.40 -19.86 -2.12
N GLY A 258 19.78 -18.82 -2.68
CA GLY A 258 18.34 -18.60 -2.61
C GLY A 258 17.55 -19.77 -3.20
N ARG A 259 18.00 -20.30 -4.34
CA ARG A 259 17.41 -21.48 -4.99
C ARG A 259 17.56 -22.74 -4.14
N GLU A 260 18.70 -22.92 -3.50
CA GLU A 260 18.92 -24.06 -2.60
C GLU A 260 18.04 -23.98 -1.34
N PHE A 261 17.87 -22.77 -0.78
CA PHE A 261 16.93 -22.57 0.33
C PHE A 261 15.49 -22.89 -0.07
N LEU A 262 15.07 -22.56 -1.30
CA LEU A 262 13.75 -22.97 -1.81
C LEU A 262 13.59 -24.49 -1.87
N ASN A 263 14.59 -25.21 -2.38
CA ASN A 263 14.58 -26.68 -2.43
C ASN A 263 14.47 -27.32 -1.03
N GLN A 264 15.03 -26.66 -0.02
CA GLN A 264 14.96 -27.07 1.38
C GLN A 264 13.69 -26.57 2.10
N HIS A 265 12.76 -25.92 1.38
CA HIS A 265 11.57 -25.29 1.96
C HIS A 265 11.85 -24.19 2.99
N LYS A 266 13.04 -23.60 2.97
CA LYS A 266 13.48 -22.49 3.83
C LYS A 266 13.17 -21.14 3.19
N ASP A 267 11.89 -20.79 3.12
CA ASP A 267 11.41 -19.66 2.33
C ASP A 267 11.91 -18.29 2.85
N ARG A 268 12.12 -18.12 4.17
CA ARG A 268 12.64 -16.87 4.74
C ARG A 268 14.11 -16.64 4.35
N GLU A 269 14.92 -17.68 4.40
CA GLU A 269 16.32 -17.67 4.00
C GLU A 269 16.45 -17.46 2.49
N ALA A 270 15.55 -18.07 1.70
CA ALA A 270 15.45 -17.83 0.27
C ALA A 270 15.17 -16.36 -0.04
N ILE A 271 14.17 -15.74 0.62
CA ILE A 271 13.86 -14.31 0.46
C ILE A 271 15.09 -13.45 0.75
N LYS A 272 15.82 -13.73 1.85
CA LYS A 272 17.03 -12.98 2.21
C LYS A 272 18.10 -13.11 1.12
N ALA A 273 18.39 -14.34 0.69
CA ALA A 273 19.40 -14.61 -0.33
C ALA A 273 19.06 -13.95 -1.69
N PHE A 274 17.80 -14.03 -2.13
CA PHE A 274 17.38 -13.34 -3.36
C PHE A 274 17.42 -11.82 -3.23
N LYS A 275 17.00 -11.24 -2.09
CA LYS A 275 17.14 -9.79 -1.85
C LYS A 275 18.60 -9.35 -1.88
N ASP A 276 19.49 -10.10 -1.26
CA ASP A 276 20.93 -9.78 -1.24
C ASP A 276 21.53 -9.95 -2.66
N SER A 277 21.11 -10.95 -3.43
CA SER A 277 21.46 -11.11 -4.85
C SER A 277 21.01 -9.91 -5.70
N ILE A 278 19.75 -9.47 -5.53
CA ILE A 278 19.15 -8.35 -6.27
C ILE A 278 19.85 -7.02 -5.94
N LYS A 279 20.35 -6.83 -4.71
CA LYS A 279 21.15 -5.64 -4.37
C LYS A 279 22.45 -5.56 -5.19
N LEU A 280 23.05 -6.71 -5.49
CA LEU A 280 24.28 -6.78 -6.28
C LEU A 280 24.00 -6.75 -7.78
N ASN A 281 22.91 -7.36 -8.22
CA ASN A 281 22.45 -7.33 -9.60
C ASN A 281 20.92 -7.05 -9.66
N PRO A 282 20.51 -5.77 -9.76
CA PRO A 282 19.10 -5.38 -9.78
C PRO A 282 18.31 -5.89 -11.00
N ASP A 283 19.01 -6.16 -12.09
CA ASP A 283 18.43 -6.54 -13.39
C ASP A 283 18.27 -8.07 -13.56
N ASP A 284 18.58 -8.85 -12.51
CA ASP A 284 18.39 -10.29 -12.52
C ASP A 284 16.91 -10.67 -12.37
N ALA A 285 16.24 -10.86 -13.51
CA ALA A 285 14.87 -11.32 -13.58
C ALA A 285 14.64 -12.71 -12.94
N GLU A 286 15.64 -13.60 -12.91
CA GLU A 286 15.51 -14.90 -12.24
C GLU A 286 15.55 -14.75 -10.71
N ALA A 287 16.38 -13.85 -10.19
CA ALA A 287 16.38 -13.52 -8.76
C ALA A 287 15.07 -12.85 -8.32
N GLN A 288 14.53 -11.92 -9.13
CA GLN A 288 13.21 -11.32 -8.89
C GLN A 288 12.10 -12.39 -8.91
N TYR A 289 12.15 -13.33 -9.86
CA TYR A 289 11.22 -14.45 -9.90
C TYR A 289 11.31 -15.33 -8.65
N GLY A 290 12.54 -15.66 -8.20
CA GLY A 290 12.77 -16.44 -6.99
C GLY A 290 12.27 -15.75 -5.73
N LEU A 291 12.48 -14.45 -5.63
CA LEU A 291 11.91 -13.62 -4.57
C LEU A 291 10.37 -13.70 -4.58
N GLY A 292 9.75 -13.58 -5.76
CA GLY A 292 8.29 -13.71 -5.91
C GLY A 292 7.78 -15.07 -5.47
N PHE A 293 8.44 -16.14 -5.91
CA PHE A 293 8.09 -17.52 -5.57
C PHE A 293 8.18 -17.79 -4.05
N ALA A 294 9.27 -17.34 -3.41
CA ALA A 294 9.45 -17.48 -1.97
C ALA A 294 8.39 -16.71 -1.17
N ASN A 295 8.05 -15.49 -1.59
CA ASN A 295 6.98 -14.71 -0.96
C ASN A 295 5.60 -15.36 -1.16
N PHE A 296 5.33 -15.92 -2.35
CA PHE A 296 4.08 -16.62 -2.64
C PHE A 296 3.90 -17.82 -1.69
N ARG A 297 4.93 -18.66 -1.53
CA ARG A 297 4.89 -19.79 -0.58
C ARG A 297 4.68 -19.39 0.87
N MET A 298 5.07 -18.17 1.24
CA MET A 298 4.84 -17.60 2.57
C MET A 298 3.48 -16.91 2.73
N GLY A 299 2.61 -16.92 1.71
CA GLY A 299 1.32 -16.21 1.73
C GLY A 299 1.46 -14.68 1.59
N ARG A 300 2.63 -14.18 1.22
CA ARG A 300 2.91 -12.75 1.03
C ARG A 300 2.59 -12.35 -0.41
N PHE A 301 1.32 -12.46 -0.79
CA PHE A 301 0.90 -12.37 -2.20
C PHE A 301 1.15 -11.02 -2.86
N ARG A 302 1.07 -9.89 -2.12
CA ARG A 302 1.42 -8.56 -2.65
C ARG A 302 2.92 -8.44 -2.93
N ASP A 303 3.77 -8.86 -2.00
CA ASP A 303 5.23 -8.90 -2.19
C ASP A 303 5.60 -9.84 -3.35
N ALA A 304 4.88 -10.96 -3.48
CA ALA A 304 5.04 -11.89 -4.59
C ALA A 304 4.69 -11.25 -5.93
N ALA A 305 3.53 -10.58 -6.01
CA ALA A 305 3.09 -9.87 -7.21
C ALA A 305 4.09 -8.79 -7.62
N ASP A 306 4.61 -8.00 -6.68
CA ASP A 306 5.60 -6.96 -6.99
C ASP A 306 6.90 -7.54 -7.55
N ALA A 307 7.38 -8.64 -6.96
CA ALA A 307 8.59 -9.31 -7.41
C ALA A 307 8.39 -10.01 -8.77
N PHE A 308 7.26 -10.69 -8.99
CA PHE A 308 6.93 -11.26 -10.29
C PHE A 308 6.73 -10.19 -11.37
N LYS A 309 6.13 -9.04 -11.02
CA LYS A 309 5.98 -7.90 -11.93
C LYS A 309 7.32 -7.31 -12.32
N LYS A 310 8.27 -7.19 -11.37
CA LYS A 310 9.65 -6.80 -11.70
C LYS A 310 10.31 -7.82 -12.61
N ALA A 311 10.14 -9.12 -12.35
CA ALA A 311 10.66 -10.17 -13.21
C ALA A 311 10.08 -10.10 -14.63
N SER A 312 8.77 -9.83 -14.79
CA SER A 312 8.14 -9.68 -16.09
C SER A 312 8.54 -8.39 -16.81
N VAL A 313 8.78 -7.29 -16.10
CA VAL A 313 9.33 -6.06 -16.70
C VAL A 313 10.76 -6.27 -17.20
N LEU A 314 11.62 -6.91 -16.40
CA LEU A 314 13.01 -7.20 -16.77
C LEU A 314 13.10 -8.24 -17.90
N ARG A 315 12.19 -9.22 -17.92
CA ARG A 315 12.10 -10.23 -18.98
C ARG A 315 10.63 -10.42 -19.41
N PRO A 316 10.14 -9.61 -20.38
CA PRO A 316 8.74 -9.65 -20.82
C PRO A 316 8.23 -10.96 -21.42
N ARG A 317 9.13 -11.89 -21.79
CA ARG A 317 8.77 -13.23 -22.29
C ARG A 317 8.87 -14.33 -21.23
N MET A 318 9.03 -13.97 -19.96
CA MET A 318 9.15 -14.92 -18.85
C MET A 318 7.77 -15.43 -18.44
N ALA A 319 7.23 -16.42 -19.17
CA ALA A 319 5.89 -16.95 -18.95
C ALA A 319 5.62 -17.36 -17.49
N LYS A 320 6.60 -17.97 -16.80
CA LYS A 320 6.45 -18.32 -15.38
C LYS A 320 6.23 -17.12 -14.45
N ALA A 321 6.73 -15.93 -14.78
CA ALA A 321 6.48 -14.71 -14.01
C ALA A 321 5.03 -14.23 -14.19
N HIS A 322 4.50 -14.28 -15.41
CA HIS A 322 3.09 -14.00 -15.69
C HIS A 322 2.14 -15.02 -15.04
N TYR A 323 2.52 -16.30 -15.03
CA TYR A 323 1.78 -17.32 -14.28
C TYR A 323 1.81 -17.07 -12.77
N GLY A 324 2.98 -16.73 -12.22
CA GLY A 324 3.10 -16.32 -10.81
C GLY A 324 2.29 -15.07 -10.47
N LEU A 325 2.22 -14.09 -11.38
CA LEU A 325 1.35 -12.92 -11.24
C LEU A 325 -0.12 -13.30 -11.24
N GLY A 326 -0.56 -14.16 -12.17
CA GLY A 326 -1.93 -14.65 -12.20
C GLY A 326 -2.33 -15.32 -10.88
N LEU A 327 -1.51 -16.25 -10.39
CA LEU A 327 -1.73 -16.87 -9.08
C LEU A 327 -1.77 -15.83 -7.94
N ALA A 328 -0.81 -14.90 -7.89
CA ALA A 328 -0.78 -13.87 -6.85
C ALA A 328 -1.99 -12.92 -6.93
N TYR A 329 -2.44 -12.56 -8.14
CA TYR A 329 -3.63 -11.75 -8.35
C TYR A 329 -4.90 -12.47 -7.94
N GLN A 330 -4.99 -13.79 -8.15
CA GLN A 330 -6.09 -14.58 -7.63
C GLN A 330 -6.18 -14.47 -6.11
N GLU A 331 -5.07 -14.71 -5.42
CA GLU A 331 -5.02 -14.67 -3.95
C GLU A 331 -5.29 -13.26 -3.40
N LEU A 332 -5.10 -12.23 -4.22
CA LEU A 332 -5.42 -10.83 -3.92
C LEU A 332 -6.83 -10.40 -4.39
N GLY A 333 -7.63 -11.27 -5.02
CA GLY A 333 -8.94 -10.92 -5.57
C GLY A 333 -8.90 -9.92 -6.74
N MET A 334 -7.75 -9.80 -7.41
CA MET A 334 -7.51 -8.87 -8.51
C MET A 334 -7.89 -9.49 -9.86
N ASP A 335 -9.19 -9.76 -10.04
CA ASP A 335 -9.75 -10.53 -11.15
C ASP A 335 -9.40 -9.96 -12.53
N LYS A 336 -9.42 -8.64 -12.68
CA LYS A 336 -9.06 -7.97 -13.95
C LYS A 336 -7.60 -8.20 -14.31
N GLN A 337 -6.72 -8.13 -13.33
CA GLN A 337 -5.29 -8.33 -13.52
C GLN A 337 -5.00 -9.81 -13.79
N LEU A 338 -5.65 -10.74 -13.09
CA LEU A 338 -5.60 -12.18 -13.41
C LEU A 338 -5.96 -12.45 -14.87
N ILE A 339 -7.08 -11.90 -15.36
CA ILE A 339 -7.51 -12.08 -16.76
C ILE A 339 -6.48 -11.48 -17.73
N GLU A 340 -5.87 -10.35 -17.39
CA GLU A 340 -4.83 -9.74 -18.22
C GLU A 340 -3.58 -10.62 -18.29
N GLU A 341 -3.12 -11.17 -17.16
CA GLU A 341 -2.00 -12.11 -17.12
C GLU A 341 -2.30 -13.39 -17.90
N TYR A 342 -3.53 -13.89 -17.85
CA TYR A 342 -3.98 -15.01 -18.69
C TYR A 342 -3.82 -14.68 -20.18
N ARG A 343 -4.23 -13.49 -20.64
CA ARG A 343 -4.10 -13.08 -22.04
C ARG A 343 -2.64 -12.96 -22.47
N VAL A 344 -1.78 -12.49 -21.58
CA VAL A 344 -0.33 -12.47 -21.84
C VAL A 344 0.19 -13.89 -21.98
N LEU A 345 -0.17 -14.80 -21.06
CA LEU A 345 0.20 -16.20 -21.13
C LEU A 345 -0.30 -16.91 -22.39
N GLU A 346 -1.51 -16.60 -22.85
CA GLU A 346 -2.04 -17.17 -24.08
C GLU A 346 -1.12 -16.90 -25.28
N ASN A 347 -0.38 -15.79 -25.27
CA ASN A 347 0.59 -15.45 -26.32
C ASN A 347 2.02 -15.93 -26.02
N LEU A 348 2.37 -16.22 -24.77
CA LEU A 348 3.73 -16.61 -24.37
C LEU A 348 3.90 -18.12 -24.18
N ASP A 349 2.93 -18.78 -23.55
CA ASP A 349 2.93 -20.20 -23.21
C ASP A 349 1.49 -20.70 -23.03
N HIS A 350 0.93 -21.28 -24.10
CA HIS A 350 -0.43 -21.84 -24.10
C HIS A 350 -0.64 -22.92 -23.03
N GLY A 351 0.40 -23.64 -22.62
CA GLY A 351 0.31 -24.66 -21.59
C GLY A 351 0.07 -24.06 -20.21
N LEU A 352 0.81 -23.00 -19.88
CA LEU A 352 0.61 -22.25 -18.63
C LEU A 352 -0.70 -21.46 -18.64
N ALA A 353 -1.10 -20.90 -19.78
CA ALA A 353 -2.41 -20.25 -19.91
C ALA A 353 -3.55 -21.24 -19.62
N LYS A 354 -3.53 -22.41 -20.29
CA LYS A 354 -4.50 -23.47 -20.05
C LYS A 354 -4.51 -23.92 -18.59
N LYS A 355 -3.33 -24.13 -18.00
CA LYS A 355 -3.21 -24.50 -16.58
C LYS A 355 -3.84 -23.44 -15.67
N LEU A 356 -3.60 -22.16 -15.93
CA LEU A 356 -4.18 -21.07 -15.14
C LEU A 356 -5.71 -21.06 -15.24
N ALA A 357 -6.27 -21.25 -16.45
CA ALA A 357 -7.71 -21.36 -16.64
C ALA A 357 -8.34 -22.57 -15.95
N GLU A 358 -7.67 -23.73 -16.01
CA GLU A 358 -8.13 -24.95 -15.33
C GLU A 358 -8.06 -24.82 -13.80
N THR A 359 -7.08 -24.06 -13.29
CA THR A 359 -6.94 -23.80 -11.85
C THR A 359 -8.08 -22.91 -11.35
N PHE A 360 -8.57 -21.99 -12.17
CA PHE A 360 -9.62 -21.04 -11.80
C PHE A 360 -10.83 -21.08 -12.75
N PRO A 361 -11.60 -22.19 -12.75
CA PRO A 361 -12.70 -22.39 -13.68
C PRO A 361 -13.87 -21.42 -13.47
N GLN A 362 -13.88 -20.68 -12.36
CA GLN A 362 -14.89 -19.65 -12.08
C GLN A 362 -14.75 -18.40 -12.97
N TYR A 363 -13.58 -18.19 -13.61
CA TYR A 363 -13.38 -17.04 -14.49
C TYR A 363 -13.66 -17.40 -15.95
N ASP A 364 -14.38 -16.52 -16.63
CA ASP A 364 -14.51 -16.59 -18.09
C ASP A 364 -13.33 -15.91 -18.78
N PHE A 365 -12.26 -16.68 -18.99
CA PHE A 365 -11.08 -16.23 -19.72
C PHE A 365 -11.31 -16.01 -21.23
N SER A 366 -12.47 -16.40 -21.77
CA SER A 366 -12.84 -16.17 -23.18
C SER A 366 -13.44 -14.78 -23.42
N CYS A 367 -13.80 -14.05 -22.35
CA CYS A 367 -14.43 -12.74 -22.39
C CYS A 367 -13.45 -11.64 -22.89
N ARG A 368 -13.69 -11.12 -24.10
CA ARG A 368 -12.86 -10.08 -24.76
C ARG A 368 -13.26 -8.64 -24.44
N VAL A 369 -14.33 -8.40 -23.68
CA VAL A 369 -14.88 -7.05 -23.46
C VAL A 369 -14.75 -6.62 -21.99
N VAL A 370 -13.84 -5.68 -21.72
CA VAL A 370 -13.48 -5.18 -20.37
C VAL A 370 -14.67 -4.56 -19.61
N LYS A 371 -15.73 -4.15 -20.30
CA LYS A 371 -16.99 -3.71 -19.69
C LYS A 371 -17.96 -4.89 -19.59
N GLY A 372 -18.00 -5.55 -18.44
CA GLY A 372 -19.07 -6.49 -18.09
C GLY A 372 -18.68 -7.96 -18.00
N CYS A 373 -17.39 -8.31 -17.99
CA CYS A 373 -17.02 -9.62 -17.44
C CYS A 373 -17.29 -9.57 -15.92
N PRO A 374 -18.00 -10.57 -15.36
CA PRO A 374 -18.43 -10.62 -13.96
C PRO A 374 -17.28 -10.64 -12.98
#